data_AF-A0A1M7TJU5-F1
#
_entry.id   AF-A0A1M7TJU5-F1
#
_cell.length_a   1.000
_cell.length_b   1.000
_cell.length_c   1.000
_cell.angle_alpha   90.00
_cell.angle_beta   90.00
_cell.angle_gamma   90.00
#
_symmetry.space_group_name_H-M   'P 1'
#
loop_
_entity.id
_entity.type
_entity.pdbx_description
1 polymer ?
#
loop_
_entity_poly.entity_id
_entity_poly.type
_entity_poly.pdbx_seq_one_letter_code
_entity_poly.pdbx_strand_id
1 'polypeptide(L)' 'MSDREQSKEARRKAAAARALAEAEERRAKAREKAALPPELGGRDGPEPTRYGDWEKKGLAIDF' A
#
# COMPACT_ATOMS: atom_id res chain seq x y z
N MET A 1 -6.89 -10.41 -34.97
CA MET A 1 -6.41 -10.45 -33.56
C MET A 1 -7.33 -11.40 -32.81
N SER A 2 -6.76 -12.46 -32.25
CA SER A 2 -7.37 -13.79 -32.06
C SER A 2 -8.22 -13.95 -30.79
N ASP A 3 -9.27 -14.77 -30.84
CA ASP A 3 -10.09 -15.26 -29.71
C ASP A 3 -9.26 -15.74 -28.50
N ARG A 4 -8.04 -16.21 -28.75
CA ARG A 4 -7.10 -16.64 -27.71
C ARG A 4 -6.65 -15.49 -26.81
N GLU A 5 -6.50 -14.28 -27.35
CA GLU A 5 -6.13 -13.09 -26.57
C GLU A 5 -7.32 -12.60 -25.75
N GLN A 6 -8.53 -12.64 -26.30
CA GLN A 6 -9.76 -12.30 -25.56
C GLN A 6 -9.97 -13.24 -24.36
N SER A 7 -9.73 -14.55 -24.55
CA SER A 7 -9.79 -15.54 -23.46
C SER A 7 -8.75 -15.28 -22.36
N LYS A 8 -7.51 -14.91 -22.73
CA LYS A 8 -6.46 -14.56 -21.77
C LYS A 8 -6.82 -13.30 -20.99
N GLU A 9 -7.34 -12.28 -21.67
CA GLU A 9 -7.73 -11.03 -21.03
C GLU A 9 -8.89 -11.22 -20.04
N ALA A 10 -9.90 -12.02 -20.42
CA ALA A 10 -10.98 -12.40 -19.53
C ALA A 10 -10.46 -13.12 -18.27
N ARG A 11 -9.52 -14.06 -18.42
CA ARG A 11 -8.88 -14.75 -17.28
C ARG A 11 -8.09 -13.80 -16.39
N ARG A 12 -7.34 -12.86 -16.97
CA ARG A 12 -6.59 -11.83 -16.22
C ARG A 12 -7.53 -10.93 -15.44
N LYS A 13 -8.63 -10.47 -16.05
CA LYS A 13 -9.64 -9.64 -15.38
C LYS A 13 -10.29 -10.36 -14.20
N ALA A 14 -10.65 -11.63 -14.38
CA ALA A 14 -11.19 -12.47 -13.31
C ALA A 14 -10.18 -12.73 -12.18
N ALA A 15 -8.89 -12.89 -12.50
CA ALA A 15 -7.84 -13.01 -11.50
C ALA A 15 -7.63 -11.69 -10.74
N ALA A 16 -7.62 -10.56 -11.44
CA ALA A 16 -7.47 -9.24 -10.83
C ALA A 16 -8.63 -8.92 -9.87
N ALA A 17 -9.87 -9.21 -10.26
CA ALA A 17 -11.04 -9.02 -9.39
C ALA A 17 -10.93 -9.83 -8.09
N ARG A 18 -10.50 -11.10 -8.17
CA ARG A 18 -10.29 -11.94 -6.98
C ARG A 18 -9.17 -11.41 -6.09
N ALA A 19 -8.04 -10.99 -6.67
CA ALA A 19 -6.91 -10.46 -5.92
C ALA A 19 -7.27 -9.14 -5.20
N LEU A 20 -8.07 -8.28 -5.83
CA LEU A 20 -8.55 -7.05 -5.22
C LEU A 20 -9.49 -7.32 -4.05
N ALA A 21 -10.45 -8.25 -4.21
CA ALA A 21 -11.36 -8.63 -3.13
C ALA A 21 -10.60 -9.19 -1.91
N GLU A 22 -9.63 -10.07 -2.13
CA GLU A 22 -8.79 -10.61 -1.04
C GLU A 22 -7.95 -9.53 -0.36
N ALA A 23 -7.42 -8.57 -1.13
CA ALA A 23 -6.68 -7.45 -0.57
C ALA A 23 -7.57 -6.52 0.27
N GLU A 24 -8.81 -6.27 -0.16
CA GLU A 24 -9.81 -5.52 0.60
C GLU A 24 -10.17 -6.23 1.90
N GLU A 25 -10.41 -7.54 1.88
CA GLU A 25 -10.66 -8.33 3.09
C GLU A 25 -9.47 -8.27 4.07
N ARG A 26 -8.24 -8.36 3.57
CA ARG A 26 -7.04 -8.20 4.40
C ARG A 26 -6.95 -6.81 5.01
N ARG A 27 -7.23 -5.76 4.23
CA ARG A 27 -7.23 -4.37 4.73
C ARG A 27 -8.32 -4.14 5.77
N ALA A 28 -9.52 -4.70 5.58
CA ALA A 28 -10.60 -4.61 6.57
C ALA A 28 -10.19 -5.28 7.89
N LYS A 29 -9.68 -6.52 7.84
CA LYS A 29 -9.16 -7.24 9.01
C LYS A 29 -7.98 -6.52 9.68
N ALA A 30 -7.10 -5.89 8.91
CA ALA A 30 -5.99 -5.11 9.44
C ALA A 30 -6.49 -3.84 10.14
N ARG A 31 -7.49 -3.14 9.58
CA ARG A 31 -8.11 -1.97 10.22
C ARG A 31 -8.81 -2.32 11.52
N GLU A 32 -9.51 -3.45 11.60
CA GLU A 32 -10.11 -3.94 12.84
C GLU A 32 -9.06 -4.23 13.93
N LYS A 33 -7.85 -4.65 13.54
CA LYS A 33 -6.73 -4.92 14.46
C LYS A 33 -5.85 -3.70 14.72
N ALA A 34 -5.98 -2.62 13.96
CA ALA A 34 -5.11 -1.44 14.02
C ALA A 34 -5.48 -0.45 15.13
N ALA A 35 -5.94 -0.95 16.28
CA ALA A 35 -5.99 -0.15 17.50
C ALA A 35 -4.59 -0.05 18.14
N LEU A 36 -3.55 0.17 17.33
CA LEU A 36 -2.25 0.53 17.86
C LEU A 36 -2.33 1.99 18.30
N PRO A 37 -1.75 2.34 19.47
CA PRO A 37 -1.63 3.74 19.84
C PRO A 37 -0.91 4.49 18.70
N PRO A 38 -1.32 5.73 18.39
CA PRO A 38 -0.59 6.54 17.43
C PRO A 38 0.86 6.66 17.91
N GLU A 39 1.82 6.51 16.99
CA GLU A 39 3.21 6.79 17.29
C GLU A 39 3.33 8.28 17.62
N LEU A 40 3.68 8.59 18.87
CA LEU A 40 3.82 9.97 19.33
C LEU A 40 5.28 10.41 19.16
N GLY A 41 5.48 11.53 18.48
CA GLY A 41 6.82 12.10 18.25
C GLY A 41 7.52 11.65 16.96
N GLY A 42 6.92 10.72 16.20
CA GLY A 42 7.37 10.40 14.84
C GLY A 42 6.96 11.46 13.83
N ARG A 43 7.74 11.64 12.76
CA ARG A 43 7.34 12.49 11.63
C ARG A 43 6.21 11.80 10.86
N ASP A 44 5.19 12.57 10.46
CA ASP A 44 4.13 12.07 9.60
C ASP A 44 4.72 11.54 8.28
N GLY A 45 4.21 10.39 7.85
CA GLY A 45 4.62 9.78 6.59
C GLY A 45 5.59 8.61 6.74
N PRO A 46 6.06 8.07 5.62
CA PRO A 46 6.90 6.90 5.65
C PRO A 46 8.29 7.21 6.22
N GLU A 47 8.92 6.18 6.79
CA GLU A 47 10.12 6.33 7.60
C GLU A 47 11.27 7.05 6.82
N PRO A 48 11.83 8.15 7.36
CA PRO A 48 12.80 9.02 6.66
C PRO A 48 14.01 8.28 6.09
N THR A 49 14.50 7.29 6.85
CA THR A 49 15.65 6.45 6.53
C THR A 49 15.38 5.64 5.25
N ARG A 50 14.12 5.24 5.01
CA ARG A 50 13.69 4.46 3.84
C ARG A 50 13.48 5.28 2.57
N TYR A 51 13.14 6.58 2.69
CA TYR A 51 12.75 7.41 1.53
C TYR A 51 13.63 8.65 1.30
N GLY A 52 14.72 8.82 2.06
CA GLY A 52 15.67 9.91 1.85
C GLY A 52 15.14 11.29 2.24
N ASP A 53 13.98 11.35 2.89
CA ASP A 53 13.35 12.58 3.34
C ASP A 53 13.91 12.93 4.72
N TRP A 54 15.17 13.34 4.78
CA TRP A 54 15.83 13.82 6.01
C TRP A 54 15.71 15.35 6.17
N GLU A 55 15.03 16.01 5.24
CA GLU A 55 14.93 17.45 5.20
C GLU A 55 13.59 17.93 5.77
N LYS A 56 13.66 18.92 6.67
CA LYS A 56 12.48 19.67 7.14
C LYS A 56 12.79 21.16 7.01
N LYS A 57 12.06 21.84 6.14
CA LYS A 57 12.28 23.28 5.81
C LYS A 57 13.71 23.57 5.32
N GLY A 58 14.31 22.65 4.57
CA GLY A 58 15.67 22.80 4.00
C GLY A 58 16.82 22.58 4.99
N LEU A 59 16.53 22.04 6.18
CA LEU A 59 17.54 21.61 7.14
C LEU A 59 17.53 20.08 7.21
N ALA A 60 18.70 19.46 7.09
CA ALA A 60 18.89 18.05 7.39
C ALA A 60 18.73 17.86 8.91
N ILE A 61 17.75 17.06 9.32
CA ILE A 61 17.45 16.77 10.72
C ILE A 61 17.58 15.27 10.93
N ASP A 62 18.49 14.89 11.83
CA ASP A 62 18.55 13.56 12.43
C ASP A 62 17.85 13.67 13.80
N PHE A 63 17.07 12.63 14.17
CA PHE A 63 16.20 12.48 15.36
C PHE A 63 15.05 13.51 15.57
#